data_AF-A0A821JSL5-F1
#
_entry.id   AF-A0A821JSL5-F1
#
_cell.length_a   1.000
_cell.length_b   1.000
_cell.length_c   1.000
_cell.angle_alpha   90.00
_cell.angle_beta   90.00
_cell.angle_gamma   90.00
#
_symmetry.space_group_name_H-M   'P 1'
#
loop_
_entity.id
_entity.type
_entity.pdbx_description
1 polymer ?
#
loop_
_entity_poly.entity_id
_entity_poly.type
_entity_poly.pdbx_seq_one_letter_code
_entity_poly.pdbx_strand_id
1 'polypeptide(L)'
;GFIEVLIARLHHFATLLKESIQDPNDKGDNMDPDEKELGFMIMEALALLLSHNQKNAKIFREHGGARLAHNIIPYRLCRVAALTVVLHLVLCTGGEDDTGTLLGLIHTAKLEELEMKSVILKGFLYILRESHRTRTVFRKVGGFVYIVSLLISMEGCLAVPPKNPWATVSRHEILSIIRLILNTLTVAMRFEPGNARLFENEVRWQSLSDAIKLLGCFTNETRLTDSVILSKFDYAPKHNYEIFEQLFYSLDERIMSSTDLPLELVNACHIARCFHDIALDCIDK
;
A
#
# COMPACT_ATOMS: atom_id res chain seq x y z
N GLY A 1 8.45 -21.20 27.66
CA GLY A 1 7.19 -21.74 27.09
C GLY A 1 7.32 -21.97 25.59
N PHE A 2 6.33 -22.62 24.95
CA PHE A 2 6.40 -22.97 23.51
C PHE A 2 6.64 -21.76 22.60
N ILE A 3 5.98 -20.62 22.86
CA ILE A 3 6.17 -19.38 22.10
C ILE A 3 7.63 -18.88 22.15
N GLU A 4 8.28 -18.97 23.30
CA GLU A 4 9.69 -18.55 23.44
C GLU A 4 10.62 -19.40 22.56
N VAL A 5 10.35 -20.71 22.45
CA VAL A 5 11.11 -21.62 21.58
C VAL A 5 10.91 -21.22 20.11
N LEU A 6 9.69 -20.89 19.71
CA LEU A 6 9.40 -20.40 18.36
C LEU A 6 10.07 -19.05 18.08
N ILE A 7 10.10 -18.12 19.04
CA ILE A 7 10.83 -16.84 18.90
C ILE A 7 12.32 -17.09 18.74
N ALA A 8 12.91 -17.99 19.53
CA ALA A 8 14.33 -18.33 19.43
C ALA A 8 14.68 -18.91 18.04
N ARG A 9 13.84 -19.79 17.50
CA ARG A 9 14.03 -20.32 16.14
C ARG A 9 13.76 -19.28 15.05
N LEU A 10 12.77 -18.40 15.24
CA LEU A 10 12.55 -17.27 14.32
C LEU A 10 13.76 -16.32 14.32
N HIS A 11 14.43 -16.15 15.46
CA HIS A 11 15.63 -15.33 15.56
C HIS A 11 16.78 -15.95 14.76
N HIS A 12 16.96 -17.27 14.89
CA HIS A 12 17.92 -18.01 14.08
C HIS A 12 17.63 -17.86 12.57
N PHE A 13 16.38 -18.06 12.16
CA PHE A 13 15.95 -17.83 10.78
C PHE A 13 16.24 -16.40 10.30
N ALA A 14 15.99 -15.38 11.13
CA ALA A 14 16.30 -14.00 10.80
C ALA A 14 17.81 -13.72 10.65
N THR A 15 18.66 -14.43 11.39
CA THR A 15 20.11 -14.39 11.22
C THR A 15 20.51 -15.00 9.88
N LEU A 16 19.99 -16.18 9.55
CA LEU A 16 20.23 -16.83 8.25
C LEU A 16 19.75 -15.95 7.08
N LEU A 17 18.60 -15.28 7.22
CA LEU A 17 18.11 -14.33 6.22
C LEU A 17 19.12 -13.21 5.96
N LYS A 18 19.66 -12.60 7.02
CA LYS A 18 20.65 -11.53 6.91
C LYS A 18 21.94 -12.01 6.26
N GLU A 19 22.39 -13.21 6.60
CA GLU A 19 23.61 -13.80 6.05
C GLU A 19 23.45 -14.24 4.59
N SER A 20 22.25 -14.67 4.20
CA SER A 20 21.92 -15.09 2.84
C SER A 20 21.86 -13.93 1.84
N ILE A 21 21.71 -12.69 2.32
CA ILE A 21 21.65 -11.48 1.49
C ILE A 21 23.05 -10.90 1.43
N GLN A 22 23.89 -11.54 0.63
CA GLN A 22 25.22 -11.04 0.28
C GLN A 22 25.16 -10.01 -0.87
N ASP A 23 24.06 -10.01 -1.63
CA ASP A 23 23.77 -9.07 -2.72
C ASP A 23 22.34 -8.52 -2.58
N PRO A 24 22.12 -7.19 -2.63
CA PRO A 24 20.78 -6.59 -2.63
C PRO A 24 19.85 -7.03 -3.77
N ASN A 25 20.35 -7.73 -4.79
CA ASN A 25 19.54 -8.36 -5.85
C ASN A 25 19.25 -9.85 -5.63
N ASP A 26 19.78 -10.48 -4.58
CA ASP A 26 19.56 -11.90 -4.30
C ASP A 26 18.11 -12.13 -3.83
N LYS A 27 17.43 -13.11 -4.45
CA LYS A 27 16.04 -13.47 -4.16
C LYS A 27 15.91 -14.30 -2.87
N GLY A 28 17.01 -14.50 -2.14
CA GLY A 28 17.05 -15.36 -0.95
C GLY A 28 17.05 -16.84 -1.32
N ASP A 29 17.63 -17.17 -2.48
CA ASP A 29 17.68 -18.55 -3.01
C ASP A 29 18.88 -19.36 -2.48
N ASN A 30 19.80 -18.69 -1.79
CA ASN A 30 20.99 -19.30 -1.19
C ASN A 30 20.77 -19.86 0.23
N MET A 31 19.53 -19.81 0.74
CA MET A 31 19.20 -20.39 2.04
C MET A 31 18.92 -21.89 1.90
N ASP A 32 19.39 -22.67 2.88
CA ASP A 32 19.08 -24.09 2.97
C ASP A 32 17.55 -24.34 2.90
N PRO A 33 17.08 -25.26 2.05
CA PRO A 33 15.64 -25.50 1.86
C PRO A 33 14.91 -25.90 3.15
N ASP A 34 15.55 -26.69 4.02
CA ASP A 34 14.94 -27.18 5.25
C ASP A 34 14.83 -26.04 6.28
N GLU A 35 15.87 -25.19 6.41
CA GLU A 35 15.80 -23.99 7.26
C GLU A 35 14.77 -22.96 6.74
N LYS A 36 14.63 -22.86 5.41
CA LYS A 36 13.61 -22.03 4.78
C LYS A 36 12.21 -22.54 5.13
N GLU A 37 11.93 -23.82 4.89
CA GLU A 37 10.63 -24.45 5.20
C GLU A 37 10.30 -24.32 6.70
N LEU A 38 11.28 -24.59 7.56
CA LEU A 38 11.15 -24.44 9.00
C LEU A 38 10.79 -23.00 9.39
N GLY A 39 11.44 -22.00 8.81
CA GLY A 39 11.13 -20.59 9.02
C GLY A 39 9.68 -20.24 8.69
N PHE A 40 9.15 -20.76 7.58
CA PHE A 40 7.74 -20.59 7.20
C PHE A 40 6.79 -21.27 8.20
N MET A 41 7.05 -22.53 8.55
CA MET A 41 6.23 -23.26 9.53
C MET A 41 6.20 -22.56 10.89
N ILE A 42 7.33 -21.99 11.33
CA ILE A 42 7.39 -21.21 12.58
C ILE A 42 6.52 -19.97 12.50
N MET A 43 6.58 -19.19 11.42
CA MET A 43 5.74 -18.00 11.27
C MET A 43 4.26 -18.35 11.17
N GLU A 44 3.91 -19.44 10.50
CA GLU A 44 2.53 -19.93 10.42
C GLU A 44 2.01 -20.38 11.80
N ALA A 45 2.80 -21.18 12.53
CA ALA A 45 2.46 -21.57 13.89
C ALA A 45 2.30 -20.35 14.82
N LEU A 46 3.20 -19.37 14.71
CA LEU A 46 3.09 -18.11 15.47
C LEU A 46 1.83 -17.33 15.07
N ALA A 47 1.51 -17.20 13.80
CA ALA A 47 0.29 -16.54 13.34
C ALA A 47 -0.96 -17.19 13.96
N LEU A 48 -1.05 -18.52 13.94
CA LEU A 48 -2.14 -19.27 14.54
C LEU A 48 -2.22 -19.08 16.07
N LEU A 49 -1.08 -19.14 16.76
CA LEU A 49 -1.02 -18.95 18.22
C LEU A 49 -1.38 -17.54 18.67
N LEU A 50 -1.08 -16.53 17.84
CA LEU A 50 -1.34 -15.12 18.13
C LEU A 50 -2.75 -14.70 17.75
N SER A 51 -3.37 -15.38 16.78
CA SER A 51 -4.70 -15.06 16.28
C SER A 51 -5.73 -14.95 17.41
N HIS A 52 -6.24 -13.74 17.61
CA HIS A 52 -7.21 -13.37 18.66
C HIS A 52 -6.80 -13.75 20.10
N ASN A 53 -5.53 -14.07 20.36
CA ASN A 53 -5.05 -14.49 21.67
C ASN A 53 -4.21 -13.41 22.37
N GLN A 54 -4.87 -12.66 23.26
CA GLN A 54 -4.25 -11.52 23.96
C GLN A 54 -3.07 -11.91 24.84
N LYS A 55 -3.12 -13.10 25.48
CA LYS A 55 -2.06 -13.58 26.36
C LYS A 55 -0.82 -13.94 25.56
N ASN A 56 -1.00 -14.68 24.46
CA ASN A 56 0.09 -15.06 23.57
C ASN A 56 0.72 -13.83 22.90
N ALA A 57 -0.09 -12.88 22.44
CA ALA A 57 0.40 -11.64 21.86
C ALA A 57 1.21 -10.79 22.86
N LYS A 58 0.78 -10.74 24.12
CA LYS A 58 1.55 -10.08 25.20
C LYS A 58 2.90 -10.78 25.42
N ILE A 59 2.90 -12.10 25.61
CA ILE A 59 4.14 -12.89 25.81
C ILE A 59 5.09 -12.71 24.63
N PHE A 60 4.57 -12.74 23.40
CA PHE A 60 5.37 -12.58 22.19
C PHE A 60 6.06 -11.20 22.11
N ARG A 61 5.35 -10.13 22.50
CA ARG A 61 5.94 -8.78 22.61
C ARG A 61 7.00 -8.69 23.70
N GLU A 62 6.72 -9.23 24.89
CA GLU A 62 7.64 -9.21 26.05
C GLU A 62 8.98 -9.90 25.74
N HIS A 63 8.95 -10.95 24.91
CA HIS A 63 10.15 -11.67 24.48
C HIS A 63 10.77 -11.12 23.18
N GLY A 64 10.37 -9.91 22.74
CA GLY A 64 10.95 -9.24 21.58
C GLY A 64 10.54 -9.83 20.22
N GLY A 65 9.58 -10.77 20.19
CA GLY A 65 9.10 -11.40 18.97
C GLY A 65 8.48 -10.40 18.00
N ALA A 66 7.75 -9.39 18.49
CA ALA A 66 7.15 -8.36 17.63
C ALA A 66 8.20 -7.57 16.85
N ARG A 67 9.24 -7.06 17.54
CA ARG A 67 10.36 -6.36 16.90
C ARG A 67 11.06 -7.23 15.86
N LEU A 68 11.25 -8.51 16.18
CA LEU A 68 11.83 -9.48 15.26
C LEU A 68 10.97 -9.66 14.01
N ALA A 69 9.65 -9.84 14.17
CA ALA A 69 8.70 -10.00 13.07
C ALA A 69 8.65 -8.76 12.16
N HIS A 70 8.67 -7.55 12.72
CA HIS A 70 8.75 -6.30 11.93
C HIS A 70 10.04 -6.25 11.11
N ASN A 71 11.18 -6.60 11.70
CA ASN A 71 12.49 -6.52 11.05
C ASN A 71 12.68 -7.51 9.90
N ILE A 72 11.85 -8.56 9.80
CA ILE A 72 11.91 -9.53 8.69
C ILE A 72 10.98 -9.19 7.52
N ILE A 73 10.03 -8.25 7.69
CA ILE A 73 9.11 -7.81 6.61
C ILE A 73 9.85 -7.29 5.36
N PRO A 74 10.99 -6.55 5.46
CA PRO A 74 11.71 -6.09 4.27
C PRO A 74 12.11 -7.23 3.31
N TYR A 75 12.37 -8.43 3.84
CA TYR A 75 12.84 -9.57 3.05
C TYR A 75 11.71 -10.17 2.22
N ARG A 76 11.84 -10.06 0.89
CA ARG A 76 10.85 -10.54 -0.08
C ARG A 76 10.47 -12.01 0.13
N LEU A 77 11.45 -12.84 0.49
CA LEU A 77 11.29 -14.28 0.70
C LEU A 77 10.13 -14.61 1.66
N CYS A 78 10.10 -13.98 2.83
CA CYS A 78 9.20 -14.30 3.92
C CYS A 78 8.21 -13.18 4.25
N ARG A 79 8.22 -12.07 3.49
CA ARG A 79 7.46 -10.84 3.77
C ARG A 79 6.01 -11.08 4.14
N VAL A 80 5.32 -11.91 3.36
CA VAL A 80 3.88 -12.19 3.57
C VAL A 80 3.66 -12.94 4.88
N ALA A 81 4.45 -14.00 5.15
CA ALA A 81 4.34 -14.77 6.38
C ALA A 81 4.65 -13.91 7.62
N ALA A 82 5.72 -13.10 7.55
CA ALA A 82 6.08 -12.16 8.59
C ALA A 82 4.98 -11.12 8.86
N LEU A 83 4.44 -10.53 7.79
CA LEU A 83 3.37 -9.56 7.90
C LEU A 83 2.13 -10.18 8.55
N THR A 84 1.76 -11.42 8.20
CA THR A 84 0.62 -12.12 8.83
C THR A 84 0.77 -12.23 10.35
N VAL A 85 1.97 -12.57 10.85
CA VAL A 85 2.27 -12.59 12.29
C VAL A 85 2.01 -11.21 12.91
N VAL A 86 2.52 -10.14 12.28
CA VAL A 86 2.35 -8.77 12.76
C VAL A 86 0.89 -8.32 12.70
N LEU A 87 0.13 -8.66 11.66
CA LEU A 87 -1.29 -8.30 11.56
C LEU A 87 -2.12 -8.93 12.69
N HIS A 88 -1.80 -10.15 13.12
CA HIS A 88 -2.43 -10.74 14.30
C HIS A 88 -2.09 -10.00 15.60
N LEU A 89 -0.89 -9.41 15.70
CA LEU A 89 -0.55 -8.53 16.83
C LEU A 89 -1.36 -7.23 16.78
N VAL A 90 -1.52 -6.63 15.60
CA VAL A 90 -2.33 -5.40 15.42
C VAL A 90 -3.78 -5.62 15.85
N LEU A 91 -4.35 -6.78 15.56
CA LEU A 91 -5.71 -7.16 15.98
C LEU A 91 -5.84 -7.37 17.51
N CYS A 92 -4.72 -7.51 18.23
CA CYS A 92 -4.69 -7.69 19.67
C CYS A 92 -4.60 -6.35 20.44
N THR A 93 -4.78 -6.40 21.76
CA THR A 93 -4.52 -5.28 22.66
C THR A 93 -3.05 -4.88 22.60
N GLY A 94 -2.80 -3.57 22.53
CA GLY A 94 -1.46 -3.02 22.32
C GLY A 94 -1.04 -2.93 20.85
N GLY A 95 -1.94 -3.20 19.89
CA GLY A 95 -1.63 -3.09 18.45
C GLY A 95 -1.35 -1.67 17.93
N GLU A 96 -1.41 -0.64 18.78
CA GLU A 96 -1.09 0.75 18.41
C GLU A 96 0.39 0.87 17.98
N ASP A 97 1.32 0.29 18.76
CA ASP A 97 2.75 0.32 18.46
C ASP A 97 3.08 -0.48 17.19
N ASP A 98 2.44 -1.64 17.01
CA ASP A 98 2.62 -2.48 15.81
C ASP A 98 2.09 -1.79 14.55
N THR A 99 0.95 -1.10 14.66
CA THR A 99 0.38 -0.29 13.58
C THR A 99 1.31 0.86 13.21
N GLY A 100 1.79 1.60 14.21
CA GLY A 100 2.74 2.70 14.01
C GLY A 100 4.04 2.23 13.36
N THR A 101 4.56 1.07 13.78
CA THR A 101 5.78 0.47 13.21
C THR A 101 5.59 0.09 11.74
N LEU A 102 4.46 -0.54 11.38
CA LEU A 102 4.14 -0.86 9.98
C LEU A 102 4.01 0.38 9.11
N LEU A 103 3.36 1.44 9.61
CA LEU A 103 3.23 2.71 8.89
C LEU A 103 4.59 3.39 8.71
N GLY A 104 5.44 3.36 9.74
CA GLY A 104 6.81 3.84 9.66
C GLY A 104 7.64 3.07 8.63
N LEU A 105 7.50 1.74 8.59
CA LEU A 105 8.22 0.88 7.64
C LEU A 105 7.90 1.21 6.18
N ILE A 106 6.64 1.56 5.87
CA ILE A 106 6.24 2.02 4.53
C ILE A 106 7.03 3.27 4.11
N HIS A 107 7.28 4.20 5.04
CA HIS A 107 7.93 5.48 4.77
C HIS A 107 9.46 5.43 4.79
N THR A 108 10.05 4.51 5.57
CA THR A 108 11.50 4.32 5.60
C THR A 108 12.02 3.49 4.43
N ALA A 109 11.14 2.73 3.77
CA ALA A 109 11.40 2.03 2.53
C ALA A 109 11.79 2.97 1.38
N LYS A 110 12.52 2.47 0.39
CA LYS A 110 12.79 3.27 -0.83
C LYS A 110 11.49 3.64 -1.52
N LEU A 111 11.48 4.75 -2.28
CA LEU A 111 10.27 5.23 -2.95
C LEU A 111 9.70 4.17 -3.91
N GLU A 112 10.59 3.49 -4.61
CA GLU A 112 10.35 2.51 -5.66
C GLU A 112 10.05 1.09 -5.14
N GLU A 113 10.14 0.84 -3.82
CA GLU A 113 9.79 -0.45 -3.20
C GLU A 113 8.27 -0.68 -3.12
N LEU A 114 7.58 -0.49 -4.26
CA LEU A 114 6.13 -0.55 -4.38
C LEU A 114 5.57 -1.94 -4.08
N GLU A 115 6.31 -3.01 -4.32
CA GLU A 115 5.89 -4.37 -3.96
C GLU A 115 5.70 -4.51 -2.45
N MET A 116 6.69 -4.07 -1.64
CA MET A 116 6.59 -4.15 -0.18
C MET A 116 5.46 -3.26 0.34
N LYS A 117 5.39 -2.01 -0.14
CA LYS A 117 4.33 -1.07 0.23
C LYS A 117 2.95 -1.63 -0.10
N SER A 118 2.80 -2.26 -1.28
CA SER A 118 1.55 -2.91 -1.69
C SER A 118 1.16 -4.06 -0.77
N VAL A 119 2.11 -4.91 -0.37
CA VAL A 119 1.85 -6.02 0.55
C VAL A 119 1.38 -5.51 1.91
N ILE A 120 2.03 -4.48 2.46
CA ILE A 120 1.63 -3.88 3.75
C ILE A 120 0.26 -3.21 3.65
N LEU A 121 -0.01 -2.44 2.59
CA LEU A 121 -1.33 -1.81 2.38
C LEU A 121 -2.45 -2.83 2.22
N LYS A 122 -2.21 -3.94 1.50
CA LYS A 122 -3.17 -5.06 1.42
C LYS A 122 -3.42 -5.68 2.79
N GLY A 123 -2.37 -5.82 3.61
CA GLY A 123 -2.48 -6.22 5.02
C GLY A 123 -3.37 -5.27 5.83
N PHE A 124 -3.15 -3.95 5.70
CA PHE A 124 -4.01 -2.94 6.33
C PHE A 124 -5.45 -3.04 5.88
N LEU A 125 -5.71 -3.14 4.57
CA LEU A 125 -7.07 -3.33 4.04
C LEU A 125 -7.76 -4.53 4.65
N TYR A 126 -7.05 -5.65 4.82
CA TYR A 126 -7.59 -6.83 5.48
C TYR A 126 -8.00 -6.51 6.92
N ILE A 127 -7.09 -6.06 7.78
CA ILE A 127 -7.40 -5.83 9.21
C ILE A 127 -8.36 -4.66 9.45
N LEU A 128 -8.39 -3.67 8.55
CA LEU A 128 -9.31 -2.53 8.62
C LEU A 128 -10.73 -2.93 8.25
N ARG A 129 -10.94 -3.96 7.41
CA ARG A 129 -12.28 -4.52 7.15
C ARG A 129 -12.79 -5.29 8.37
N GLU A 130 -11.93 -6.11 8.96
CA GLU A 130 -12.28 -7.03 10.05
C GLU A 130 -12.66 -6.35 11.37
N SER A 131 -12.14 -5.15 11.68
CA SER A 131 -12.28 -4.60 13.03
C SER A 131 -12.44 -3.08 13.12
N HIS A 132 -13.54 -2.65 13.74
CA HIS A 132 -13.75 -1.26 14.17
C HIS A 132 -12.65 -0.77 15.11
N ARG A 133 -12.13 -1.66 15.96
CA ARG A 133 -11.01 -1.35 16.86
C ARG A 133 -9.78 -0.97 16.05
N THR A 134 -9.45 -1.76 15.02
CA THR A 134 -8.31 -1.47 14.14
C THR A 134 -8.50 -0.14 13.43
N ARG A 135 -9.70 0.17 12.92
CA ARG A 135 -10.02 1.49 12.35
C ARG A 135 -9.78 2.63 13.35
N THR A 136 -10.16 2.44 14.61
CA THR A 136 -9.90 3.42 15.69
C THR A 136 -8.41 3.57 16.00
N VAL A 137 -7.67 2.46 16.10
CA VAL A 137 -6.22 2.46 16.32
C VAL A 137 -5.51 3.19 15.18
N PHE A 138 -5.85 2.84 13.94
CA PHE A 138 -5.31 3.47 12.74
C PHE A 138 -5.48 4.99 12.77
N ARG A 139 -6.66 5.49 13.19
CA ARG A 139 -6.89 6.92 13.41
C ARG A 139 -5.96 7.51 14.47
N LYS A 140 -5.91 6.90 15.65
CA LYS A 140 -5.14 7.40 16.81
C LYS A 140 -3.64 7.51 16.55
N VAL A 141 -3.08 6.58 15.79
CA VAL A 141 -1.65 6.56 15.45
C VAL A 141 -1.30 7.44 14.25
N GLY A 142 -2.25 8.25 13.76
CA GLY A 142 -2.03 9.16 12.63
C GLY A 142 -2.02 8.48 11.26
N GLY A 143 -2.63 7.29 11.13
CA GLY A 143 -2.61 6.48 9.90
C GLY A 143 -3.06 7.25 8.65
N PHE A 144 -4.05 8.12 8.76
CA PHE A 144 -4.49 8.95 7.63
C PHE A 144 -3.40 9.90 7.12
N VAL A 145 -2.65 10.52 8.03
CA VAL A 145 -1.52 11.40 7.68
C VAL A 145 -0.44 10.58 6.98
N TYR A 146 -0.10 9.40 7.51
CA TYR A 146 0.87 8.50 6.87
C TYR A 146 0.46 8.10 5.45
N ILE A 147 -0.82 7.74 5.23
CA ILE A 147 -1.30 7.32 3.91
C ILE A 147 -1.36 8.48 2.91
N VAL A 148 -1.79 9.68 3.33
CA VAL A 148 -1.76 10.87 2.47
C VAL A 148 -0.31 11.27 2.15
N SER A 149 0.58 11.26 3.13
CA SER A 149 2.01 11.52 2.90
C SER A 149 2.65 10.52 1.94
N LEU A 150 2.21 9.25 1.95
CA LEU A 150 2.66 8.28 0.95
C LEU A 150 2.25 8.71 -0.46
N LEU A 151 1.01 9.18 -0.65
CA LEU A 151 0.56 9.70 -1.94
C LEU A 151 1.36 10.95 -2.37
N ILE A 152 1.64 11.86 -1.44
CA ILE A 152 2.47 13.05 -1.69
C ILE A 152 3.89 12.66 -2.14
N SER A 153 4.48 11.64 -1.51
CA SER A 153 5.82 11.16 -1.89
C SER A 153 5.89 10.61 -3.32
N MET A 154 4.73 10.30 -3.93
CA MET A 154 4.60 9.87 -5.32
C MET A 154 4.49 11.04 -6.32
N GLU A 155 4.93 12.23 -5.95
CA GLU A 155 4.90 13.41 -6.82
C GLU A 155 5.55 13.11 -8.20
N GLY A 156 4.83 13.44 -9.26
CA GLY A 156 5.28 13.33 -10.64
C GLY A 156 5.37 11.91 -11.18
N CYS A 157 4.86 10.90 -10.47
CA CYS A 157 4.87 9.51 -10.94
C CYS A 157 4.02 9.27 -12.19
N LEU A 158 3.00 10.10 -12.43
CA LEU A 158 2.12 10.06 -13.61
C LEU A 158 2.36 11.23 -14.57
N ALA A 159 3.43 12.00 -14.36
CA ALA A 159 3.85 13.04 -15.30
C ALA A 159 4.35 12.42 -16.62
N VAL A 160 4.39 13.24 -17.67
CA VAL A 160 4.86 12.83 -19.00
C VAL A 160 6.01 13.76 -19.42
N PRO A 161 7.28 13.31 -19.40
CA PRO A 161 7.75 12.03 -18.85
C PRO A 161 7.66 11.99 -17.30
N PRO A 162 7.64 10.79 -16.67
CA PRO A 162 7.62 10.66 -15.22
C PRO A 162 8.84 11.30 -14.56
N LYS A 163 8.67 11.94 -13.40
CA LYS A 163 9.79 12.48 -12.62
C LYS A 163 10.60 11.34 -12.00
N ASN A 164 11.91 11.51 -11.87
CA ASN A 164 12.73 10.56 -11.10
C ASN A 164 12.23 10.48 -9.64
N PRO A 165 12.21 9.29 -9.01
CA PRO A 165 12.70 8.01 -9.53
C PRO A 165 11.70 7.18 -10.36
N TRP A 166 10.49 7.69 -10.59
CA TRP A 166 9.38 6.94 -11.19
C TRP A 166 9.61 6.52 -12.65
N ALA A 167 10.59 7.11 -13.33
CA ALA A 167 10.94 6.78 -14.71
C ALA A 167 11.35 5.31 -14.91
N THR A 168 11.81 4.62 -13.86
CA THR A 168 12.22 3.20 -13.91
C THR A 168 11.15 2.23 -13.41
N VAL A 169 10.05 2.75 -12.86
CA VAL A 169 8.97 1.95 -12.26
C VAL A 169 7.85 1.77 -13.28
N SER A 170 7.26 0.59 -13.36
CA SER A 170 6.15 0.38 -14.28
C SER A 170 4.93 1.21 -13.87
N ARG A 171 4.26 1.81 -14.85
CA ARG A 171 3.03 2.58 -14.62
C ARG A 171 1.93 1.72 -13.96
N HIS A 172 1.85 0.44 -14.31
CA HIS A 172 0.93 -0.51 -13.68
C HIS A 172 1.14 -0.58 -12.15
N GLU A 173 2.40 -0.68 -11.70
CA GLU A 173 2.71 -0.69 -10.27
C GLU A 173 2.35 0.64 -9.60
N ILE A 174 2.60 1.77 -10.27
CA ILE A 174 2.23 3.11 -9.80
C ILE A 174 0.70 3.24 -9.64
N LEU A 175 -0.08 2.84 -10.65
CA LEU A 175 -1.53 2.91 -10.61
C LEU A 175 -2.11 1.93 -9.56
N SER A 176 -1.52 0.74 -9.44
CA SER A 176 -1.89 -0.24 -8.42
C SER A 176 -1.70 0.28 -7.00
N ILE A 177 -0.56 0.92 -6.70
CA ILE A 177 -0.32 1.46 -5.35
C ILE A 177 -1.23 2.67 -5.07
N ILE A 178 -1.50 3.54 -6.05
CA ILE A 178 -2.45 4.66 -5.88
C ILE A 178 -3.85 4.13 -5.54
N ARG A 179 -4.31 3.10 -6.24
CA ARG A 179 -5.58 2.43 -5.95
C ARG A 179 -5.60 1.87 -4.52
N LEU A 180 -4.55 1.18 -4.09
CA LEU A 180 -4.44 0.65 -2.73
C LEU A 180 -4.46 1.75 -1.66
N ILE A 181 -3.81 2.88 -1.91
CA ILE A 181 -3.82 4.06 -1.03
C ILE A 181 -5.24 4.59 -0.86
N LEU A 182 -5.93 4.86 -1.98
CA LEU A 182 -7.30 5.37 -1.96
C LEU A 182 -8.26 4.39 -1.28
N ASN A 183 -8.16 3.10 -1.60
CA ASN A 183 -8.93 2.05 -0.95
C ASN A 183 -8.67 2.00 0.56
N THR A 184 -7.42 2.15 1.00
CA THR A 184 -7.07 2.14 2.43
C THR A 184 -7.73 3.30 3.17
N LEU A 185 -7.69 4.51 2.61
CA LEU A 185 -8.39 5.67 3.15
C LEU A 185 -9.90 5.41 3.25
N THR A 186 -10.51 4.90 2.18
CA THR A 186 -11.94 4.62 2.12
C THR A 186 -12.36 3.58 3.16
N VAL A 187 -11.70 2.42 3.20
CA VAL A 187 -12.01 1.35 4.17
C VAL A 187 -11.80 1.82 5.61
N ALA A 188 -10.76 2.62 5.87
CA ALA A 188 -10.53 3.16 7.21
C ALA A 188 -11.67 4.09 7.66
N MET A 189 -12.31 4.84 6.75
CA MET A 189 -13.46 5.71 7.08
C MET A 189 -14.82 5.02 7.01
N ARG A 190 -14.93 3.93 6.24
CA ARG A 190 -16.18 3.21 5.97
C ARG A 190 -16.86 2.76 7.26
N PHE A 191 -18.13 3.15 7.42
CA PHE A 191 -18.96 2.90 8.61
C PHE A 191 -18.30 3.32 9.94
N GLU A 192 -17.38 4.29 9.91
CA GLU A 192 -16.63 4.76 11.08
C GLU A 192 -16.64 6.31 11.14
N PRO A 193 -17.71 6.94 11.64
CA PRO A 193 -17.90 8.39 11.57
C PRO A 193 -16.82 9.18 12.31
N GLY A 194 -16.21 8.62 13.36
CA GLY A 194 -15.08 9.24 14.05
C GLY A 194 -13.85 9.37 13.15
N ASN A 195 -13.64 8.41 12.25
CA ASN A 195 -12.57 8.46 11.26
C ASN A 195 -12.87 9.49 10.17
N ALA A 196 -14.09 9.48 9.63
CA ALA A 196 -14.50 10.46 8.62
C ALA A 196 -14.37 11.92 9.13
N ARG A 197 -14.81 12.19 10.38
CA ARG A 197 -14.68 13.52 10.99
C ARG A 197 -13.23 13.95 11.22
N LEU A 198 -12.36 13.04 11.66
CA LEU A 198 -10.93 13.36 11.80
C LEU A 198 -10.34 13.68 10.43
N PHE A 199 -10.67 12.88 9.40
CA PHE A 199 -10.18 13.14 8.06
C PHE A 199 -10.64 14.51 7.54
N GLU A 200 -11.91 14.86 7.73
CA GLU A 200 -12.46 16.15 7.32
C GLU A 200 -11.79 17.34 8.02
N ASN A 201 -11.60 17.25 9.35
CA ASN A 201 -11.16 18.38 10.16
C ASN A 201 -9.64 18.53 10.24
N GLU A 202 -8.90 17.43 10.32
CA GLU A 202 -7.45 17.44 10.56
C GLU A 202 -6.67 17.23 9.27
N VAL A 203 -6.99 16.16 8.53
CA VAL A 203 -6.27 15.82 7.29
C VAL A 203 -6.69 16.73 6.13
N ARG A 204 -7.99 17.01 6.05
CA ARG A 204 -8.71 17.82 5.06
C ARG A 204 -8.71 17.23 3.65
N TRP A 205 -9.88 17.22 3.02
CA TRP A 205 -10.08 16.82 1.62
C TRP A 205 -9.19 17.59 0.64
N GLN A 206 -8.88 18.85 0.96
CA GLN A 206 -7.96 19.67 0.18
C GLN A 206 -6.56 19.04 0.09
N SER A 207 -6.03 18.51 1.19
CA SER A 207 -4.70 17.88 1.21
C SER A 207 -4.65 16.64 0.32
N LEU A 208 -5.73 15.84 0.31
CA LEU A 208 -5.86 14.70 -0.59
C LEU A 208 -5.95 15.15 -2.06
N SER A 209 -6.77 16.17 -2.34
CA SER A 209 -6.90 16.76 -3.69
C SER A 209 -5.57 17.27 -4.22
N ASP A 210 -4.80 17.97 -3.39
CA ASP A 210 -3.49 18.49 -3.77
C ASP A 210 -2.48 17.35 -3.97
N ALA A 211 -2.49 16.33 -3.11
CA ALA A 211 -1.67 15.12 -3.30
C ALA A 211 -1.98 14.39 -4.63
N ILE A 212 -3.25 14.29 -5.02
CA ILE A 212 -3.65 13.72 -6.31
C ILE A 212 -3.13 14.56 -7.47
N LYS A 213 -3.21 15.89 -7.39
CA LYS A 213 -2.67 16.78 -8.43
C LYS A 213 -1.16 16.65 -8.57
N LEU A 214 -0.45 16.49 -7.45
CA LEU A 214 1.00 16.29 -7.42
C LEU A 214 1.46 15.04 -8.18
N LEU A 215 0.60 14.05 -8.39
CA LEU A 215 0.94 12.86 -9.21
C LEU A 215 1.36 13.24 -10.63
N GLY A 216 0.90 14.37 -11.16
CA GLY A 216 1.40 14.95 -12.41
C GLY A 216 0.61 14.59 -13.68
N CYS A 217 -0.56 13.94 -13.55
CA CYS A 217 -1.46 13.67 -14.69
C CYS A 217 -2.52 14.77 -14.93
N PHE A 218 -2.58 15.80 -14.09
CA PHE A 218 -3.50 16.93 -14.22
C PHE A 218 -2.76 18.23 -14.51
N THR A 219 -3.41 19.14 -15.23
CA THR A 219 -2.89 20.47 -15.51
C THR A 219 -3.22 21.45 -14.38
N ASN A 220 -2.45 22.55 -14.28
CA ASN A 220 -2.78 23.66 -13.37
C ASN A 220 -3.94 24.54 -13.87
N GLU A 221 -4.40 24.33 -15.10
CA GLU A 221 -5.53 25.05 -15.67
C GLU A 221 -6.82 24.74 -14.91
N THR A 222 -7.50 25.79 -14.48
CA THR A 222 -8.78 25.71 -13.74
C THR A 222 -9.97 26.14 -14.59
N ARG A 223 -9.71 26.58 -15.83
CA ARG A 223 -10.72 27.01 -16.80
C ARG A 223 -10.44 26.35 -18.15
N LEU A 224 -11.48 25.80 -18.75
CA LEU A 224 -11.44 25.31 -20.12
C LEU A 224 -11.68 26.50 -21.04
N THR A 225 -10.64 26.93 -21.75
CA THR A 225 -10.74 27.90 -22.84
C THR A 225 -10.36 27.22 -24.15
N ASP A 226 -10.90 27.72 -25.27
CA ASP A 226 -10.57 27.19 -26.59
C ASP A 226 -9.05 27.20 -26.85
N SER A 227 -8.35 28.22 -26.35
CA SER A 227 -6.88 28.29 -26.43
C SER A 227 -6.16 27.15 -25.67
N VAL A 228 -6.67 26.75 -24.50
CA VAL A 228 -6.08 25.65 -23.69
C VAL A 228 -6.37 24.31 -24.34
N ILE A 229 -7.58 24.12 -24.89
CA ILE A 229 -7.95 22.89 -25.59
C ILE A 229 -7.12 22.74 -26.86
N LEU A 230 -7.09 23.77 -27.71
CA LEU A 230 -6.36 23.76 -28.99
C LEU A 230 -4.84 23.66 -28.83
N SER A 231 -4.28 24.16 -27.72
CA SER A 231 -2.84 24.06 -27.46
C SER A 231 -2.38 22.69 -26.93
N LYS A 232 -3.31 21.88 -26.39
CA LYS A 232 -3.00 20.55 -25.84
C LYS A 232 -3.47 19.41 -26.72
N PHE A 233 -4.51 19.64 -27.51
CA PHE A 233 -5.13 18.64 -28.35
C PHE A 233 -5.31 19.21 -29.76
N ASP A 234 -4.37 18.90 -30.67
CA ASP A 234 -4.58 19.06 -32.13
C ASP A 234 -5.78 18.21 -32.62
N TYR A 235 -6.18 17.25 -31.79
CA TYR A 235 -7.26 16.31 -32.01
C TYR A 235 -8.44 16.69 -31.11
N ALA A 236 -9.37 17.51 -31.60
CA ALA A 236 -10.73 17.43 -31.04
C ALA A 236 -11.17 15.97 -31.28
N PRO A 237 -11.45 15.15 -30.24
CA PRO A 237 -11.84 13.76 -30.45
C PRO A 237 -13.24 13.74 -31.07
N LYS A 238 -13.29 13.94 -32.40
CA LYS A 238 -14.46 13.67 -33.20
C LYS A 238 -14.62 12.15 -33.18
N HIS A 239 -15.42 11.69 -32.22
CA HIS A 239 -16.04 10.35 -32.16
C HIS A 239 -15.23 9.20 -31.54
N ASN A 240 -14.40 9.46 -30.53
CA ASN A 240 -13.66 8.38 -29.84
C ASN A 240 -13.98 8.28 -28.33
N TYR A 241 -15.18 8.66 -27.88
CA TYR A 241 -15.57 8.50 -26.46
C TYR A 241 -15.60 7.03 -26.02
N GLU A 242 -15.93 6.12 -26.95
CA GLU A 242 -15.94 4.67 -26.74
C GLU A 242 -14.59 4.16 -26.20
N ILE A 243 -13.48 4.80 -26.60
CA ILE A 243 -12.15 4.41 -26.14
C ILE A 243 -11.94 4.72 -24.66
N PHE A 244 -12.43 5.88 -24.20
CA PHE A 244 -12.36 6.28 -22.81
C PHE A 244 -13.36 5.48 -21.98
N GLU A 245 -14.50 5.11 -22.54
CA GLU A 245 -15.45 4.19 -21.92
C GLU A 245 -14.83 2.80 -21.72
N GLN A 246 -14.25 2.22 -22.77
CA GLN A 246 -13.54 0.94 -22.70
C GLN A 246 -12.37 1.00 -21.72
N LEU A 247 -11.57 2.07 -21.76
CA LEU A 247 -10.47 2.29 -20.82
C LEU A 247 -10.97 2.36 -19.37
N PHE A 248 -12.05 3.11 -19.13
CA PHE A 248 -12.62 3.31 -17.80
C PHE A 248 -13.21 2.02 -17.20
N TYR A 249 -13.79 1.15 -18.03
CA TYR A 249 -14.38 -0.11 -17.55
C TYR A 249 -13.41 -1.29 -17.51
N SER A 250 -12.49 -1.39 -18.46
CA SER A 250 -11.55 -2.51 -18.56
C SER A 250 -10.28 -2.31 -17.74
N LEU A 251 -9.84 -1.05 -17.55
CA LEU A 251 -8.51 -0.72 -17.04
C LEU A 251 -7.36 -1.42 -17.80
N ASP A 252 -7.63 -1.84 -19.05
CA ASP A 252 -6.68 -2.62 -19.83
C ASP A 252 -5.61 -1.70 -20.45
N GLU A 253 -4.39 -1.78 -19.92
CA GLU A 253 -3.26 -1.01 -20.43
C GLU A 253 -2.88 -1.32 -21.89
N ARG A 254 -3.35 -2.44 -22.46
CA ARG A 254 -3.13 -2.78 -23.87
C ARG A 254 -3.95 -1.92 -24.81
N ILE A 255 -5.11 -1.42 -24.37
CA ILE A 255 -5.88 -0.41 -25.12
C ILE A 255 -5.00 0.84 -25.29
N MET A 256 -4.19 1.14 -24.28
CA MET A 256 -3.36 2.35 -24.19
C MET A 256 -2.15 2.32 -25.13
N SER A 257 -1.62 1.15 -25.48
CA SER A 257 -0.52 1.00 -26.43
C SER A 257 -0.97 0.97 -27.90
N SER A 258 -2.27 0.79 -28.13
CA SER A 258 -2.85 0.68 -29.48
C SER A 258 -3.41 1.99 -30.03
N THR A 259 -3.36 3.07 -29.24
CA THR A 259 -4.11 4.31 -29.51
C THR A 259 -3.22 5.54 -29.42
N ASP A 260 -3.42 6.51 -30.33
CA ASP A 260 -2.75 7.82 -30.34
C ASP A 260 -3.24 8.77 -29.20
N LEU A 261 -3.63 8.23 -28.05
CA LEU A 261 -4.16 9.01 -26.94
C LEU A 261 -3.03 9.64 -26.11
N PRO A 262 -3.16 10.92 -25.73
CA PRO A 262 -2.25 11.55 -24.76
C PRO A 262 -2.24 10.79 -23.43
N LEU A 263 -1.04 10.45 -22.97
CA LEU A 263 -0.85 9.62 -21.79
C LEU A 263 -1.39 10.28 -20.50
N GLU A 264 -1.39 11.60 -20.43
CA GLU A 264 -1.98 12.38 -19.34
C GLU A 264 -3.47 12.10 -19.21
N LEU A 265 -4.21 12.04 -20.33
CA LEU A 265 -5.64 11.73 -20.33
C LEU A 265 -5.91 10.29 -19.89
N VAL A 266 -5.06 9.37 -20.31
CA VAL A 266 -5.15 7.95 -19.93
C VAL A 266 -4.93 7.78 -18.42
N ASN A 267 -3.92 8.45 -17.87
CA ASN A 267 -3.64 8.46 -16.43
C ASN A 267 -4.78 9.12 -15.65
N ALA A 268 -5.29 10.26 -16.12
CA ALA A 268 -6.43 10.93 -15.50
C ALA A 268 -7.70 10.07 -15.51
N CYS A 269 -7.95 9.32 -16.58
CA CYS A 269 -9.06 8.37 -16.68
C CYS A 269 -8.95 7.25 -15.62
N HIS A 270 -7.73 6.72 -15.38
CA HIS A 270 -7.50 5.74 -14.31
C HIS A 270 -7.77 6.31 -12.92
N ILE A 271 -7.34 7.55 -12.65
CA ILE A 271 -7.63 8.21 -11.37
C ILE A 271 -9.14 8.43 -11.20
N ALA A 272 -9.84 8.88 -12.25
CA ALA A 272 -11.28 9.00 -12.24
C ALA A 272 -11.97 7.66 -11.96
N ARG A 273 -11.44 6.56 -12.53
CA ARG A 273 -11.94 5.22 -12.25
C ARG A 273 -11.74 4.81 -10.79
N CYS A 274 -10.59 5.11 -10.20
CA CYS A 274 -10.37 4.89 -8.77
C CYS A 274 -11.39 5.65 -7.92
N PHE A 275 -11.71 6.91 -8.25
CA PHE A 275 -12.76 7.67 -7.54
C PHE A 275 -14.15 7.09 -7.69
N HIS A 276 -14.48 6.60 -8.88
CA HIS A 276 -15.73 5.90 -9.12
C HIS A 276 -15.82 4.62 -8.27
N ASP A 277 -14.75 3.82 -8.22
CA ASP A 277 -14.75 2.58 -7.45
C ASP A 277 -14.92 2.83 -5.94
N ILE A 278 -14.26 3.85 -5.38
CA ILE A 278 -14.45 4.21 -3.96
C ILE A 278 -15.83 4.82 -3.69
N ALA A 279 -16.39 5.60 -4.62
CA ALA A 279 -17.70 6.23 -4.46
C ALA A 279 -18.84 5.18 -4.48
N LEU A 280 -18.68 4.13 -5.27
CA LEU A 280 -19.61 3.00 -5.32
C LEU A 280 -19.31 1.90 -4.31
N ASP A 281 -18.33 2.11 -3.42
CA ASP A 281 -17.90 1.10 -2.44
C ASP A 281 -17.51 -0.25 -3.09
N CYS A 282 -17.03 -0.19 -4.33
CA CYS A 282 -16.60 -1.32 -5.16
C CYS A 282 -15.13 -1.70 -4.88
N ILE A 283 -14.73 -1.68 -3.60
CA ILE A 283 -13.35 -1.89 -3.15
C ILE A 283 -12.90 -3.36 -3.31
N ASP A 284 -13.86 -4.26 -3.54
CA ASP A 284 -13.67 -5.71 -3.64
C ASP A 284 -13.71 -6.26 -5.08
N LYS A 285 -13.75 -5.37 -6.09
CA LYS A 285 -13.70 -5.76 -7.52
C LYS A 285 -12.28 -5.69 -8.09
#